data_AF-A0A835R5V0-F1
#
_entry.id   AF-A0A835R5V0-F1
#
_cell.length_a   1.000
_cell.length_b   1.000
_cell.length_c   1.000
_cell.angle_alpha   90.00
_cell.angle_beta   90.00
_cell.angle_gamma   90.00
#
_symmetry.space_group_name_H-M   'P 1'
#
loop_
_entity.id
_entity.type
_entity.pdbx_description
1 polymer ?
#
loop_
_entity_poly.entity_id
_entity_poly.type
_entity_poly.pdbx_seq_one_letter_code
_entity_poly.pdbx_strand_id
1 'polypeptide(L)'
;MGSRENISKDTISLAGKSGQVWGVAMRSSPGSLKPIYVSPGHRISVESSIRFVKLCCKFRVPEPVRQADIRSKIFLQKLKEPGHQVIDCMGAEK
;
A
#
# COMPACT_ATOMS: atom_id res chain seq x y z
N MET A 1 -21.44 16.33 -13.24
CA MET A 1 -21.32 15.18 -14.16
C MET A 1 -19.92 14.63 -14.05
N GLY A 2 -19.78 13.41 -13.51
CA GLY A 2 -18.53 12.84 -13.06
C GLY A 2 -17.51 12.59 -14.18
N SER A 3 -16.30 13.08 -13.96
CA SER A 3 -15.11 12.77 -14.75
C SER A 3 -14.86 11.26 -14.71
N ARG A 4 -15.04 10.59 -15.86
CA ARG A 4 -14.51 9.25 -16.12
C ARG A 4 -12.98 9.32 -16.04
N GLU A 5 -12.47 9.10 -14.85
CA GLU A 5 -11.05 9.20 -14.55
C GLU A 5 -10.28 8.04 -15.21
N ASN A 6 -9.49 8.43 -16.23
CA ASN A 6 -8.60 7.63 -17.06
C ASN A 6 -7.95 6.44 -16.32
N ILE A 7 -8.48 5.23 -16.54
CA ILE A 7 -7.89 3.95 -16.10
C ILE A 7 -6.75 3.47 -17.02
N SER A 8 -6.41 4.19 -18.10
CA SER A 8 -5.82 3.57 -19.28
C SER A 8 -4.31 3.72 -19.53
N LYS A 9 -3.51 4.47 -18.73
CA LYS A 9 -2.07 4.65 -19.06
C LYS A 9 -1.04 4.10 -18.07
N ASP A 10 -1.41 3.87 -16.81
CA ASP A 10 -0.44 3.51 -15.76
C ASP A 10 -0.73 2.19 -15.05
N THR A 11 -1.65 1.39 -15.60
CA THR A 11 -2.15 0.16 -14.95
C THR A 11 -2.24 -1.01 -15.92
N ILE A 12 -1.69 -2.16 -15.52
CA ILE A 12 -1.70 -3.42 -16.27
C ILE A 12 -2.43 -4.47 -15.44
N SER A 13 -3.47 -5.07 -16.00
CA SER A 13 -4.23 -6.15 -15.36
C SER A 13 -3.43 -7.45 -15.32
N LEU A 14 -3.40 -8.09 -14.15
CA LEU A 14 -2.77 -9.38 -13.91
C LEU A 14 -3.84 -10.46 -14.03
N ALA A 15 -3.99 -11.01 -15.24
CA ALA A 15 -4.90 -12.10 -15.51
C ALA A 15 -4.18 -13.45 -15.46
N GLY A 16 -4.81 -14.44 -14.83
CA GLY A 16 -4.34 -15.83 -14.86
C GLY A 16 -4.67 -16.50 -16.19
N LYS A 17 -4.14 -17.71 -16.40
CA LYS A 17 -4.42 -18.52 -17.60
C LYS A 17 -5.92 -18.83 -17.79
N SER A 18 -6.71 -18.80 -16.72
CA SER A 18 -8.16 -18.99 -16.72
C SER A 18 -8.95 -17.75 -17.15
N GLY A 19 -8.30 -16.61 -17.40
CA GLY A 19 -8.96 -15.33 -17.68
C GLY A 19 -9.39 -14.56 -16.42
N GLN A 20 -9.26 -15.15 -15.23
CA GLN A 20 -9.55 -14.47 -13.97
C GLN A 20 -8.50 -13.39 -13.69
N VAL A 21 -8.96 -12.16 -13.39
CA VAL A 21 -8.09 -11.06 -12.95
C VAL A 21 -7.84 -11.20 -11.45
N TRP A 22 -6.58 -11.34 -11.08
CA TRP A 22 -6.12 -11.45 -9.69
C TRP A 22 -5.76 -10.10 -9.08
N GLY A 23 -5.52 -9.10 -9.91
CA GLY A 23 -5.04 -7.81 -9.47
C GLY A 23 -4.49 -6.99 -10.62
N VAL A 24 -3.71 -5.98 -10.27
CA VAL A 24 -3.17 -5.00 -11.20
C VAL A 24 -1.75 -4.59 -10.79
N ALA A 25 -0.86 -4.48 -11.77
CA ALA A 25 0.39 -3.77 -11.62
C ALA A 25 0.14 -2.29 -11.95
N MET A 26 0.38 -1.40 -11.00
CA MET A 26 0.15 0.04 -11.16
C MET A 26 1.41 0.86 -10.90
N ARG A 27 1.58 1.93 -11.66
CA ARG A 27 2.53 3.00 -11.31
C ARG A 27 1.83 3.99 -10.39
N SER A 28 2.41 4.18 -9.21
CA SER A 28 1.82 5.00 -8.14
C SER A 28 2.20 6.48 -8.19
N SER A 29 3.29 6.86 -8.87
CA SER A 29 3.76 8.24 -8.94
C SER A 29 4.38 8.57 -10.31
N PRO A 30 4.18 9.79 -10.86
CA PRO A 30 4.82 10.23 -12.10
C PRO A 30 6.34 10.35 -11.87
N GLY A 31 7.08 9.31 -12.25
CA GLY A 31 8.53 9.23 -12.05
C GLY A 31 9.00 7.91 -11.44
N SER A 32 8.10 7.11 -10.84
CA SER A 32 8.45 5.76 -10.41
C SER A 32 8.54 4.83 -11.63
N LEU A 33 9.71 4.22 -11.83
CA LEU A 33 9.92 3.15 -12.81
C LEU A 33 9.44 1.79 -12.28
N LYS A 34 9.42 1.62 -10.96
CA LYS A 34 9.04 0.35 -10.32
C LYS A 34 7.56 0.37 -9.96
N PRO A 35 6.71 -0.45 -10.61
CA PRO A 35 5.30 -0.55 -10.26
C PRO A 35 5.12 -1.16 -8.87
N ILE A 36 3.91 -1.02 -8.34
CA ILE A 36 3.41 -1.76 -7.19
C ILE A 36 2.34 -2.73 -7.68
N TYR A 37 2.29 -3.91 -7.07
CA TYR A 37 1.31 -4.94 -7.38
C TYR A 37 0.19 -4.87 -6.35
N VAL A 38 -1.04 -4.72 -6.83
CA VAL A 38 -2.23 -4.61 -5.99
C VAL A 38 -3.15 -5.77 -6.29
N SER A 39 -3.50 -6.51 -5.26
CA SER A 39 -4.49 -7.59 -5.30
C SER A 39 -5.58 -7.31 -4.27
N PRO A 40 -6.81 -7.80 -4.48
CA PRO A 40 -7.85 -7.71 -3.47
C PRO A 40 -7.46 -8.56 -2.24
N GLY A 41 -7.85 -8.08 -1.06
CA GLY A 41 -7.78 -8.82 0.19
C GLY A 41 -9.12 -9.47 0.52
N HIS A 42 -9.57 -9.31 1.77
CA HIS A 42 -10.89 -9.78 2.20
C HIS A 42 -11.97 -8.70 2.02
N ARG A 43 -13.17 -9.08 1.54
CA ARG A 43 -14.36 -8.21 1.39
C ARG A 43 -14.14 -6.93 0.57
N ILE A 44 -13.25 -6.98 -0.41
CA ILE A 44 -12.96 -5.86 -1.30
C ILE A 44 -12.86 -6.34 -2.74
N SER A 45 -13.47 -5.60 -3.67
CA SER A 45 -13.31 -5.89 -5.10
C SER A 45 -11.94 -5.41 -5.59
N VAL A 46 -11.48 -5.99 -6.71
CA VAL A 46 -10.23 -5.58 -7.37
C VAL A 46 -10.26 -4.08 -7.69
N GLU A 47 -11.35 -3.58 -8.27
CA GLU A 47 -11.50 -2.17 -8.63
C GLU A 47 -11.42 -1.23 -7.41
N SER A 48 -12.16 -1.54 -6.35
CA SER A 48 -12.14 -0.74 -5.12
C SER A 48 -10.75 -0.72 -4.50
N SER A 49 -10.05 -1.87 -4.47
CA SER A 49 -8.69 -1.96 -3.92
C SER A 49 -7.71 -1.04 -4.65
N ILE A 50 -7.77 -0.98 -5.98
CA ILE A 50 -6.93 -0.10 -6.80
C ILE A 50 -7.25 1.37 -6.51
N ARG A 51 -8.53 1.71 -6.39
CA ARG A 51 -8.97 3.08 -6.07
C ARG A 51 -8.42 3.54 -4.73
N PHE A 52 -8.52 2.71 -3.69
CA PHE A 52 -7.96 3.04 -2.37
C PHE A 52 -6.46 3.20 -2.40
N VAL A 53 -5.75 2.28 -3.06
CA VAL A 53 -4.28 2.35 -3.17
C VAL A 53 -3.87 3.65 -3.86
N LYS A 54 -4.52 4.03 -4.98
CA LYS A 54 -4.26 5.31 -5.67
C LYS A 54 -4.41 6.52 -4.75
N LEU A 55 -5.49 6.58 -3.98
CA LEU A 55 -5.75 7.70 -3.05
C LEU A 55 -4.70 7.81 -1.94
N CYS A 56 -4.13 6.68 -1.51
CA CYS A 56 -3.10 6.64 -0.48
C CYS A 56 -1.68 6.87 -1.00
N CYS A 57 -1.46 6.91 -2.33
CA CYS A 57 -0.13 7.02 -2.93
C CYS A 57 0.28 8.48 -3.14
N LYS A 58 0.93 9.08 -2.14
CA LYS A 58 1.73 10.32 -2.32
C LYS A 58 3.12 10.02 -2.88
N PHE A 59 3.67 8.87 -2.50
CA PHE A 59 4.95 8.34 -2.95
C PHE A 59 4.74 7.02 -3.69
N ARG A 60 5.84 6.34 -4.05
CA ARG A 60 5.76 4.99 -4.64
C ARG A 60 4.97 4.00 -3.76
N VAL A 61 5.21 4.02 -2.45
CA VAL A 61 4.57 3.14 -1.47
C VAL A 61 3.37 3.88 -0.86
N PRO A 62 2.20 3.22 -0.70
CA PRO A 62 1.04 3.83 -0.05
C PRO A 62 1.38 4.33 1.34
N GLU A 63 0.88 5.52 1.70
CA GLU A 63 1.20 6.18 2.97
C GLU A 63 0.96 5.29 4.20
N PRO A 64 -0.13 4.49 4.30
CA PRO A 64 -0.34 3.59 5.43
C PRO A 64 0.79 2.55 5.58
N VAL A 65 1.22 1.97 4.46
CA VAL A 65 2.29 0.96 4.43
C VAL A 65 3.64 1.61 4.76
N ARG A 66 3.90 2.81 4.23
CA ARG A 66 5.11 3.58 4.50
C ARG A 66 5.25 3.91 5.99
N GLN A 67 4.17 4.34 6.62
CA GLN A 67 4.15 4.66 8.06
C GLN A 67 4.38 3.41 8.92
N ALA A 68 3.80 2.26 8.55
CA ALA A 68 4.04 1.00 9.24
C ALA A 68 5.52 0.57 9.16
N ASP A 69 6.14 0.65 7.98
CA ASP A 69 7.56 0.31 7.76
C ASP A 69 8.48 1.21 8.58
N ILE A 70 8.25 2.53 8.58
CA ILE A 70 9.05 3.49 9.37
C ILE A 70 8.97 3.17 10.86
N ARG A 71 7.76 2.96 11.40
CA ARG A 71 7.57 2.66 12.83
C ARG A 71 8.21 1.34 13.23
N SER A 72 8.07 0.31 12.39
CA SER A 72 8.71 -0.99 12.63
C SER A 72 10.23 -0.87 12.69
N LYS A 73 10.85 -0.11 11.78
CA LYS A 73 12.30 0.12 11.79
C LYS A 73 12.78 0.89 13.02
N ILE A 74 12.07 1.93 13.41
CA ILE A 74 12.36 2.69 14.64
C ILE A 74 12.28 1.77 15.85
N PHE A 75 11.25 0.92 15.93
CA PHE A 75 11.08 -0.04 17.03
C PHE A 75 12.25 -1.04 17.10
N LEU A 76 12.64 -1.64 15.96
CA LEU A 76 13.76 -2.57 15.90
C LEU A 76 15.10 -1.91 16.25
N GLN A 77 15.30 -0.65 15.90
CA GLN A 77 16.51 0.09 16.27
C GLN A 77 16.60 0.27 17.80
N LYS A 78 15.50 0.62 18.45
CA LYS A 78 15.43 0.74 19.92
C LYS A 78 15.72 -0.58 20.63
N LEU A 79 15.25 -1.71 20.09
CA LEU A 79 15.54 -3.03 20.65
C LEU A 79 17.01 -3.43 20.58
N LYS A 80 17.80 -2.84 19.67
CA LYS A 80 19.23 -3.14 19.53
C LYS A 80 20.10 -2.40 20.54
N GLU A 81 19.58 -1.38 21.23
CA GLU A 81 20.35 -0.65 22.24
C GLU A 81 20.38 -1.45 23.56
N PRO A 82 21.57 -1.82 24.07
CA PRO A 82 21.68 -2.59 25.30
C PRO A 82 21.25 -1.71 26.50
N GLY A 83 20.05 -1.97 27.04
CA GLY A 83 19.59 -1.37 28.30
C GLY A 83 18.17 -0.79 28.33
N HIS A 84 17.38 -0.85 27.26
CA HIS A 84 16.01 -0.30 27.28
C HIS A 84 14.96 -1.32 27.72
N GLN A 85 14.32 -1.05 28.87
CA GLN A 85 13.02 -1.60 29.20
C GLN A 85 11.99 -1.06 28.21
N VAL A 86 11.16 -1.95 27.68
CA VAL A 86 10.08 -1.64 26.75
C VAL A 86 9.16 -0.61 27.43
N ILE A 87 9.26 0.66 27.04
CA ILE A 87 8.16 1.60 27.29
C ILE A 87 7.03 1.17 26.37
N ASP A 88 6.08 0.46 26.97
CA ASP A 88 4.83 0.06 26.37
C ASP A 88 4.24 1.25 25.62
N CYS A 89 3.98 1.05 24.33
CA CYS A 89 3.17 1.96 23.54
C CYS A 89 1.68 1.86 23.94
N MET A 90 1.36 1.22 25.06
CA MET A 90 0.03 1.23 25.66
C MET A 90 -0.16 2.53 26.45
N GLY A 91 -0.68 3.53 25.75
CA GLY A 91 -1.06 4.80 26.36
C GLY A 91 -1.88 5.67 25.42
N ALA A 92 -3.05 5.18 24.97
CA ALA A 92 -4.20 6.00 24.58
C ALA A 92 -5.48 5.14 24.47
N GLU A 93 -6.11 4.96 25.63
CA GLU A 93 -7.56 5.02 25.89
C GLU A 93 -8.54 4.22 25.01
N LYS A 94 -9.13 3.16 25.61
CA LYS A 94 -10.35 3.25 26.43
C LYS A 94 -10.28 2.27 27.59
#